data_AF-A0A1J3ZVT7-F1
#
_entry.id   AF-A0A1J3ZVT7-F1
#
_cell.length_a   1.000
_cell.length_b   1.000
_cell.length_c   1.000
_cell.angle_alpha   90.00
_cell.angle_beta   90.00
_cell.angle_gamma   90.00
#
_symmetry.space_group_name_H-M   'P 1'
#
loop_
_entity.id
_entity.type
_entity.pdbx_description
1 polymer ?
#
loop_
_entity_poly.entity_id
_entity_poly.type
_entity_poly.pdbx_seq_one_letter_code
_entity_poly.pdbx_strand_id
1 'polypeptide(L)'
;MDKALIQRAIKVALIFMIVFFLLNYFTMKHSDLMHVVGRTLLATLAFFIIYIVAFTILSSDERKMIYGTTLPISLVICLLIGTFFFTTQIGVISGLIIGIVAGIIWELIKRRKNGGHLS
;
A
#
# COMPACT_ATOMS: atom_id res chain seq x y z
N MET A 1 4.71 5.76 -19.02
CA MET A 1 4.95 5.55 -17.59
C MET A 1 6.41 5.16 -17.40
N ASP A 2 7.12 5.79 -16.46
CA ASP A 2 8.56 5.63 -16.34
C ASP A 2 8.95 4.19 -15.92
N LYS A 3 9.99 3.61 -16.53
CA LYS A 3 10.39 2.21 -16.29
C LYS A 3 10.75 1.97 -14.82
N ALA A 4 11.39 2.96 -14.19
CA ALA A 4 11.75 2.91 -12.77
C ALA A 4 10.52 2.84 -11.85
N LEU A 5 9.42 3.51 -12.23
CA LEU A 5 8.17 3.51 -11.45
C LEU A 5 7.47 2.17 -11.51
N ILE A 6 7.40 1.57 -12.71
CA ILE A 6 6.87 0.22 -12.89
C ILE A 6 7.68 -0.79 -12.08
N GLN A 7 9.01 -0.70 -12.14
CA GLN A 7 9.88 -1.60 -11.38
C GLN A 7 9.68 -1.45 -9.87
N ARG A 8 9.50 -0.23 -9.37
CA ARG A 8 9.19 0.02 -7.96
C ARG A 8 7.81 -0.52 -7.57
N ALA A 9 6.79 -0.32 -8.40
CA ALA A 9 5.45 -0.86 -8.19
C ALA A 9 5.46 -2.39 -8.08
N ILE A 10 6.18 -3.07 -8.99
CA ILE A 10 6.33 -4.52 -8.99
C ILE A 10 7.05 -4.99 -7.71
N LYS A 11 8.16 -4.35 -7.33
CA LYS A 11 8.88 -4.69 -6.09
C LYS A 11 7.99 -4.60 -4.86
N VAL A 12 7.23 -3.50 -4.73
CA VAL A 12 6.31 -3.33 -3.60
C VAL A 12 5.19 -4.35 -3.63
N ALA A 13 4.57 -4.58 -4.79
CA ALA A 13 3.50 -5.56 -4.94
C ALA A 13 3.96 -6.97 -4.59
N LEU A 14 5.19 -7.35 -4.97
CA LEU A 14 5.80 -8.63 -4.57
C LEU A 14 6.00 -8.74 -3.06
N ILE A 15 6.52 -7.68 -2.42
CA ILE A 15 6.68 -7.65 -0.96
C ILE A 15 5.30 -7.80 -0.29
N PHE A 16 4.30 -7.05 -0.75
CA PHE A 16 2.94 -7.16 -0.25
C PHE A 16 2.38 -8.57 -0.42
N MET A 17 2.54 -9.18 -1.60
CA MET A 17 2.09 -10.54 -1.89
C MET A 17 2.70 -11.55 -0.92
N ILE A 18 4.03 -11.49 -0.72
CA ILE A 18 4.75 -12.41 0.18
C ILE A 18 4.26 -12.23 1.61
N VAL A 19 4.20 -11.00 2.12
CA VAL A 19 3.77 -10.73 3.50
C VAL A 19 2.31 -11.13 3.71
N PHE A 20 1.41 -10.76 2.78
CA PHE A 20 -0.01 -11.11 2.84
C PHE A 20 -0.21 -12.62 2.81
N PHE A 21 0.51 -13.34 1.93
CA PHE A 21 0.46 -14.79 1.85
C PHE A 21 0.91 -15.42 3.16
N LEU A 22 2.09 -15.05 3.68
CA LEU A 22 2.64 -15.62 4.92
C LEU A 22 1.71 -15.38 6.10
N LEU A 23 1.20 -14.16 6.25
CA LEU A 23 0.28 -13.83 7.34
C LEU A 23 -1.03 -14.61 7.25
N ASN A 24 -1.61 -14.73 6.06
CA ASN A 24 -2.82 -15.55 5.90
C ASN A 24 -2.51 -17.03 6.13
N TYR A 25 -1.39 -17.53 5.62
CA TYR A 25 -0.96 -18.92 5.73
C TYR A 25 -0.74 -19.36 7.19
N PHE A 26 -0.05 -18.54 7.99
CA PHE A 26 0.18 -18.85 9.41
C PHE A 26 -1.08 -18.71 10.26
N THR A 27 -2.09 -17.96 9.80
CA THR A 27 -3.35 -17.76 10.51
C THR A 27 -4.43 -18.76 10.07
N MET A 28 -4.14 -19.65 9.12
CA MET A 28 -5.11 -20.64 8.61
C MET A 28 -5.45 -21.66 9.70
N LYS A 29 -6.73 -21.71 10.09
CA LYS A 29 -7.24 -22.76 10.99
C LYS A 29 -7.56 -24.08 10.28
N HIS A 30 -7.79 -24.03 8.96
CA HIS A 30 -8.10 -25.19 8.12
C HIS A 30 -7.19 -25.22 6.90
N SER A 31 -6.80 -26.42 6.48
CA SER A 31 -5.78 -26.72 5.47
C SER A 31 -6.23 -26.45 4.03
N ASP A 32 -6.90 -25.34 3.75
CA ASP A 32 -7.33 -24.97 2.40
C ASP A 32 -6.37 -23.94 1.77
N LEU A 33 -5.18 -24.43 1.43
CA LEU A 33 -4.11 -23.67 0.79
C LEU A 33 -4.58 -22.93 -0.48
N MET A 34 -5.44 -23.57 -1.27
CA MET A 34 -5.93 -23.02 -2.54
C MET A 34 -6.74 -21.74 -2.32
N HIS A 35 -7.55 -21.72 -1.26
CA HIS A 35 -8.33 -20.55 -0.90
C HIS A 35 -7.45 -19.36 -0.45
N VAL A 36 -6.34 -19.60 0.25
CA VAL A 36 -5.40 -18.51 0.63
C VAL A 36 -4.59 -18.00 -0.55
N VAL A 37 -4.16 -18.89 -1.46
CA VAL A 37 -3.52 -18.46 -2.71
C VAL A 37 -4.46 -17.55 -3.51
N GLY A 38 -5.73 -17.94 -3.68
CA GLY A 38 -6.72 -17.14 -4.40
C GLY A 38 -6.94 -15.75 -3.78
N ARG A 39 -7.10 -15.68 -2.45
CA ARG A 39 -7.24 -14.40 -1.73
C ARG A 39 -6.01 -13.52 -1.85
N THR A 40 -4.82 -14.12 -1.77
CA THR A 40 -3.54 -13.40 -1.90
C THR A 40 -3.39 -12.80 -3.30
N LEU A 41 -3.69 -13.57 -4.35
CA LEU A 41 -3.64 -13.09 -5.73
C LEU A 41 -4.62 -11.93 -5.94
N LEU A 42 -5.88 -12.07 -5.49
CA LEU A 42 -6.88 -11.01 -5.61
C LEU A 42 -6.47 -9.74 -4.85
N ALA A 43 -6.00 -9.86 -3.61
CA ALA A 43 -5.55 -8.73 -2.81
C ALA A 43 -4.34 -8.03 -3.44
N THR A 44 -3.39 -8.81 -3.96
CA THR A 44 -2.20 -8.27 -4.64
C THR A 44 -2.57 -7.55 -5.93
N LEU A 45 -3.48 -8.12 -6.71
CA LEU A 45 -3.96 -7.51 -7.95
C LEU A 45 -4.69 -6.20 -7.67
N ALA A 46 -5.58 -6.18 -6.67
CA ALA A 46 -6.29 -4.98 -6.24
C ALA A 46 -5.32 -3.89 -5.75
N PHE A 47 -4.35 -4.26 -4.91
CA PHE A 47 -3.32 -3.33 -4.47
C PHE A 47 -2.49 -2.78 -5.62
N PHE A 48 -2.08 -3.63 -6.57
CA PHE A 48 -1.33 -3.22 -7.74
C PHE A 48 -2.10 -2.22 -8.61
N ILE A 49 -3.38 -2.48 -8.87
CA ILE A 49 -4.26 -1.56 -9.61
C ILE A 49 -4.36 -0.22 -8.88
N ILE A 50 -4.62 -0.23 -7.57
CA ILE A 50 -4.73 0.99 -6.77
C ILE A 50 -3.42 1.78 -6.78
N TYR A 51 -2.28 1.10 -6.65
CA TYR A 51 -0.97 1.73 -6.67
C TYR A 51 -0.69 2.38 -8.03
N ILE A 52 -1.00 1.70 -9.14
CA ILE A 52 -0.83 2.23 -10.50
C ILE A 52 -1.79 3.40 -10.76
N VAL A 53 -3.05 3.30 -10.35
CA VAL A 53 -4.05 4.38 -10.51
C VAL A 53 -3.61 5.61 -9.71
N ALA A 54 -3.19 5.44 -8.45
CA ALA A 54 -2.63 6.53 -7.66
C ALA A 54 -1.43 7.18 -8.38
N PHE A 55 -0.51 6.38 -8.90
CA PHE A 55 0.64 6.90 -9.66
C PHE A 55 0.27 7.63 -10.96
N THR A 56 -0.80 7.22 -11.61
CA THR A 56 -1.26 7.78 -12.89
C THR A 56 -1.98 9.11 -12.69
N ILE A 57 -2.82 9.22 -11.65
CA ILE A 57 -3.54 10.45 -11.31
C ILE A 57 -2.57 11.54 -10.81
N LEU A 58 -1.47 11.12 -10.19
CA LEU A 58 -0.48 12.05 -9.67
C LEU A 58 0.39 12.61 -10.80
N SER A 59 0.11 13.85 -11.18
CA SER A 59 0.83 14.54 -12.26
C SER A 59 2.26 14.93 -11.91
N SER A 60 2.58 15.23 -10.64
CA SER A 60 3.94 15.63 -10.23
C SER A 60 4.76 14.46 -9.68
N ASP A 61 6.04 14.41 -10.05
CA ASP A 61 6.98 13.38 -9.57
C ASP A 61 7.16 13.43 -8.05
N GLU A 62 6.97 14.61 -7.47
CA GLU A 62 7.03 14.82 -6.03
C GLU A 62 5.87 14.14 -5.29
N ARG A 63 4.64 14.26 -5.81
CA ARG A 63 3.49 13.54 -5.24
C ARG A 63 3.68 12.03 -5.44
N LYS A 64 4.16 11.59 -6.60
CA LYS A 64 4.43 10.17 -6.89
C LYS A 64 5.39 9.57 -5.87
N MET A 65 6.42 10.32 -5.47
CA MET A 65 7.34 9.89 -4.42
C MET A 65 6.65 9.77 -3.06
N ILE A 66 5.81 10.74 -2.67
CA ILE A 66 5.08 10.72 -1.40
C ILE A 66 4.18 9.49 -1.34
N TYR A 67 3.23 9.37 -2.26
CA TYR A 67 2.22 8.30 -2.22
C TYR A 67 2.82 6.92 -2.54
N GLY A 68 3.87 6.86 -3.37
CA GLY A 68 4.63 5.65 -3.62
C GLY A 68 5.50 5.18 -2.45
N THR A 69 5.56 5.95 -1.37
CA THR A 69 6.23 5.56 -0.13
C THR A 69 5.22 5.36 0.99
N THR A 70 4.23 6.25 1.13
CA THR A 70 3.24 6.16 2.22
C THR A 70 2.27 4.99 2.04
N LEU A 71 1.76 4.73 0.83
CA LEU A 71 0.81 3.63 0.58
C LEU A 71 1.40 2.25 0.90
N PRO A 72 2.60 1.88 0.42
CA PRO A 72 3.23 0.62 0.78
C PRO A 72 3.42 0.45 2.30
N ILE A 73 3.93 1.49 2.95
CA ILE A 73 4.30 1.44 4.36
C ILE A 73 3.06 1.29 5.23
N SER A 74 2.01 2.10 5.00
CA SER A 74 0.79 1.99 5.79
C SER A 74 0.11 0.63 5.60
N LEU A 75 0.13 0.09 4.38
CA LEU A 75 -0.44 -1.23 4.10
C LEU A 75 0.29 -2.32 4.85
N VAL A 76 1.63 -2.35 4.81
CA VAL A 76 2.39 -3.38 5.55
C VAL A 76 2.14 -3.26 7.05
N ILE A 77 2.17 -2.05 7.61
CA ILE A 77 1.96 -1.83 9.05
C ILE A 77 0.54 -2.24 9.46
N CYS A 78 -0.49 -1.78 8.76
CA CYS A 78 -1.87 -2.09 9.09
C CYS A 78 -2.23 -3.55 8.81
N LEU A 79 -1.58 -4.19 7.85
CA LEU A 79 -1.71 -5.62 7.61
C LEU A 79 -1.18 -6.44 8.78
N LEU A 80 -0.02 -6.07 9.32
CA LEU A 80 0.54 -6.70 10.52
C LEU A 80 -0.40 -6.52 11.71
N ILE A 81 -0.79 -5.27 12.01
CA ILE A 81 -1.71 -4.96 13.12
C ILE A 81 -3.06 -5.67 12.94
N GLY A 82 -3.63 -5.61 11.74
CA GLY A 82 -4.91 -6.23 11.43
C GLY A 82 -4.88 -7.75 11.56
N THR A 83 -3.76 -8.39 11.26
CA THR A 83 -3.61 -9.85 11.46
C THR A 83 -3.46 -10.21 12.93
N PHE A 84 -2.80 -9.37 13.74
CA PHE A 84 -2.62 -9.63 15.17
C PHE A 84 -3.86 -9.32 16.03
N PHE A 85 -4.58 -8.25 15.73
CA PHE A 85 -5.67 -7.74 16.59
C PHE A 85 -7.08 -7.96 16.02
N PHE A 86 -7.21 -8.16 14.71
CA PHE A 86 -8.50 -8.22 14.02
C PHE A 86 -8.48 -9.32 12.93
N THR A 87 -9.00 -9.02 11.74
CA THR A 87 -8.85 -9.85 10.54
C THR A 87 -7.90 -9.19 9.55
N THR A 88 -7.20 -10.01 8.76
CA THR A 88 -6.29 -9.53 7.73
C THR A 88 -6.98 -8.62 6.70
N GLN A 89 -8.27 -8.84 6.44
CA GLN A 89 -9.10 -7.98 5.58
C GLN A 89 -9.23 -6.56 6.12
N ILE A 90 -9.50 -6.41 7.43
CA ILE A 90 -9.59 -5.11 8.11
C ILE A 90 -8.22 -4.40 8.06
N GLY A 91 -7.13 -5.15 8.20
CA GLY A 91 -5.77 -4.61 8.07
C GLY A 91 -5.48 -4.02 6.69
N VAL A 92 -5.93 -4.67 5.61
CA VAL A 92 -5.79 -4.15 4.24
C VAL A 92 -6.62 -2.87 4.07
N ILE A 93 -7.90 -2.88 4.44
CA ILE A 93 -8.80 -1.74 4.25
C ILE A 93 -8.30 -0.52 5.03
N SER A 94 -7.98 -0.71 6.31
CA SER A 94 -7.45 0.36 7.17
C SER A 94 -6.10 0.87 6.66
N GLY A 95 -5.20 -0.01 6.22
CA GLY A 95 -3.92 0.35 5.62
C GLY A 95 -4.07 1.24 4.39
N LEU A 96 -5.05 0.94 3.54
CA LEU A 96 -5.31 1.70 2.33
C LEU A 96 -5.84 3.10 2.66
N ILE A 97 -6.80 3.20 3.58
CA ILE A 97 -7.35 4.48 4.06
C ILE A 97 -6.25 5.33 4.70
N ILE A 98 -5.50 4.76 5.65
CA ILE A 98 -4.42 5.45 6.37
C ILE A 98 -3.32 5.90 5.41
N GLY A 99 -2.99 5.10 4.39
CA GLY A 99 -1.96 5.44 3.41
C GLY A 99 -2.31 6.64 2.54
N ILE A 100 -3.58 6.73 2.13
CA ILE A 100 -4.11 7.90 1.41
C ILE A 100 -4.07 9.14 2.31
N VAL A 101 -4.58 9.03 3.54
CA VAL A 101 -4.60 10.14 4.51
C VAL A 101 -3.19 10.61 4.83
N ALA A 102 -2.24 9.70 5.08
CA ALA A 102 -0.84 10.03 5.32
C ALA A 102 -0.20 10.74 4.13
N GLY A 103 -0.52 10.31 2.90
CA GLY A 103 -0.08 10.99 1.68
C GLY A 103 -0.60 12.43 1.58
N ILE A 104 -1.87 12.64 1.91
CA ILE A 104 -2.50 13.98 1.94
C ILE A 104 -1.83 14.86 3.01
N ILE A 105 -1.66 14.36 4.24
CA ILE A 105 -1.02 15.10 5.33
C ILE A 105 0.41 15.51 4.93
N TRP A 106 1.18 14.59 4.36
CA TRP A 106 2.54 14.87 3.89
C TRP A 106 2.54 15.95 2.80
N GLU A 107 1.62 15.86 1.84
CA GLU A 107 1.47 16.86 0.78
C GLU A 107 1.15 18.25 1.35
N LEU A 108 0.25 18.34 2.34
CA LEU A 108 -0.10 19.60 3.00
C LEU A 108 1.06 20.22 3.77
N ILE A 109 1.82 19.42 4.53
CA ILE A 109 3.00 19.88 5.27
C ILE A 109 4.05 20.43 4.30
N LYS A 110 4.30 19.71 3.20
CA LYS A 110 5.31 20.10 2.21
C LYS A 110 4.92 21.39 1.47
N ARG A 111 3.64 21.54 1.09
CA ARG A 111 3.12 22.78 0.51
C ARG A 111 3.28 23.96 1.47
N ARG A 112 3.00 23.79 2.77
CA ARG A 112 3.24 24.85 3.77
C ARG A 112 4.72 25.22 3.91
N LYS A 113 5.62 24.23 3.89
CA LYS A 113 7.06 24.48 3.99
C LYS A 113 7.62 25.23 2.77
N ASN A 114 7.13 24.92 1.57
CA ASN A 114 7.56 25.59 0.33
C ASN A 114 6.89 26.97 0.12
N GLY A 115 5.72 27.22 0.72
CA GLY A 115 5.05 28.52 0.70
C GLY A 115 5.51 29.52 1.76
N GLY A 116 6.36 29.10 2.72
CA GLY A 116 6.91 29.96 3.78
C GLY A 116 8.17 30.74 3.40
N HIS A 117 8.52 30.80 2.11
CA HIS A 117 9.68 31.53 1.59
C HIS A 117 9.26 32.79 0.79
N LEU A 118 8.14 33.40 1.21
CA LEU A 118 7.63 34.69 0.75
C LEU A 118 7.10 35.45 1.98
N SER A 119 8.02 35.82 2.87
CA SER A 119 7.81 36.87 3.88
C SER A 119 9.10 37.63 4.06
#